data_AF-A0A961M7S4-F1
#
_entry.id   AF-A0A961M7S4-F1
#
_cell.length_a   1.000
_cell.length_b   1.000
_cell.length_c   1.000
_cell.angle_alpha   90.00
_cell.angle_beta   90.00
_cell.angle_gamma   90.00
#
_symmetry.space_group_name_H-M   'P 1'
#
loop_
_entity.id
_entity.type
_entity.pdbx_description
1 polymer ?
#
loop_
_entity_poly.entity_id
_entity_poly.type
_entity_poly.pdbx_seq_one_letter_code
_entity_poly.pdbx_strand_id
1 'polypeptide(L)'
;MDAYLTDGLWMDLATRANAMAERLEAGLVAAGVRMVHPRGGNMLFVEFPLKAHQALRAAGAVYYDWPAPPPADAGADFPHQARLVASWSTTEAHVDGFVERLTAAL
;
A
#
# COMPACT_ATOMS: atom_id res chain seq x y z
N MET A 1 15.89 14.36 18.87
CA MET A 1 14.46 14.07 19.13
C MET A 1 13.63 15.35 19.25
N ASP A 2 14.22 16.48 19.65
CA ASP A 2 13.49 17.76 19.86
C ASP A 2 12.87 18.38 18.60
N ALA A 3 13.44 18.15 17.41
CA ALA A 3 12.93 18.69 16.16
C ALA A 3 11.57 18.10 15.71
N TYR A 4 11.17 16.92 16.20
CA TYR A 4 9.85 16.34 15.88
C TYR A 4 8.72 16.98 16.71
N LEU A 5 9.02 17.52 17.89
CA LEU A 5 8.04 18.06 18.83
C LEU A 5 7.88 19.59 18.76
N THR A 6 8.81 20.26 18.06
CA THR A 6 8.74 21.70 17.84
C THR A 6 7.82 21.97 16.64
N ASP A 7 6.94 22.97 16.75
CA ASP A 7 6.06 23.49 15.67
C ASP A 7 5.04 22.52 15.05
N GLY A 8 4.71 21.40 15.70
CA GLY A 8 3.67 20.49 15.19
C GLY A 8 4.07 19.70 13.94
N LEU A 9 5.37 19.71 13.57
CA LEU A 9 5.90 19.01 12.40
C LEU A 9 5.50 17.53 12.36
N TRP A 10 5.48 16.84 13.50
CA TRP A 10 5.05 15.45 13.57
C TRP A 10 3.57 15.25 13.13
N MET A 11 2.69 16.21 13.42
CA MET A 11 1.28 16.17 13.00
C MET A 11 1.15 16.39 11.49
N ASP A 12 1.95 17.29 10.92
CA ASP A 12 1.98 17.54 9.48
C ASP A 12 2.48 16.31 8.70
N LEU A 13 3.56 15.68 9.18
CA LEU A 13 4.09 14.46 8.58
C LEU A 13 3.08 13.30 8.66
N ALA A 14 2.39 13.15 9.79
CA ALA A 14 1.33 12.15 9.96
C ALA A 14 0.14 12.43 9.03
N THR A 15 -0.27 13.69 8.90
CA THR A 15 -1.36 14.10 8.00
C THR A 15 -1.03 13.77 6.55
N ARG A 16 0.20 14.05 6.11
CA ARG A 16 0.68 13.73 4.76
C ARG A 16 0.69 12.22 4.49
N ALA A 17 1.19 11.43 5.44
CA ALA A 17 1.20 9.97 5.32
C ALA A 17 -0.23 9.40 5.25
N ASN A 18 -1.14 9.91 6.08
CA ASN A 18 -2.55 9.50 6.10
C ASN A 18 -3.26 9.85 4.79
N ALA A 19 -3.01 11.03 4.23
CA ALA A 19 -3.58 11.46 2.95
C ALA A 19 -3.15 10.55 1.79
N MET A 20 -1.89 10.10 1.77
CA MET A 20 -1.41 9.16 0.76
C MET A 20 -2.01 7.76 0.93
N ALA A 21 -2.22 7.30 2.17
CA ALA A 21 -2.91 6.04 2.41
C ALA A 21 -4.39 6.10 1.99
N GLU A 22 -5.06 7.24 2.20
CA GLU A 22 -6.43 7.46 1.73
C GLU A 22 -6.52 7.45 0.19
N ARG A 23 -5.60 8.15 -0.50
CA ARG A 23 -5.53 8.12 -1.97
C ARG A 23 -5.28 6.70 -2.48
N LEU A 24 -4.37 5.97 -1.84
CA LEU A 24 -4.07 4.59 -2.20
C LEU A 24 -5.27 3.67 -1.99
N GLU A 25 -5.96 3.78 -0.85
CA GLU A 25 -7.20 3.04 -0.58
C GLU A 25 -8.25 3.30 -1.67
N ALA A 26 -8.49 4.56 -2.05
CA ALA A 26 -9.45 4.92 -3.10
C ALA A 26 -9.11 4.26 -4.44
N GLY A 27 -7.83 4.30 -4.85
CA GLY A 27 -7.38 3.67 -6.09
C GLY A 27 -7.50 2.15 -6.07
N LEU A 28 -7.17 1.52 -4.94
CA LEU A 28 -7.28 0.07 -4.76
C LEU A 28 -8.75 -0.40 -4.80
N VAL A 29 -9.64 0.30 -4.10
CA VAL A 29 -11.07 0.01 -4.12
C VAL A 29 -11.65 0.16 -5.53
N ALA A 30 -11.26 1.20 -6.26
CA ALA A 30 -11.68 1.40 -7.65
C ALA A 30 -11.20 0.27 -8.59
N ALA A 31 -10.02 -0.29 -8.32
CA ALA A 31 -9.48 -1.45 -9.02
C ALA A 31 -10.10 -2.81 -8.58
N GLY A 32 -11.04 -2.80 -7.63
CA GLY A 32 -11.70 -4.01 -7.13
C GLY A 32 -10.89 -4.81 -6.11
N VAL A 33 -9.83 -4.23 -5.54
CA VAL A 33 -9.02 -4.88 -4.50
C VAL A 33 -9.80 -4.99 -3.19
N ARG A 34 -9.66 -6.13 -2.51
CA ARG A 34 -10.32 -6.35 -1.23
C ARG A 34 -9.53 -5.70 -0.09
N MET A 35 -10.18 -4.82 0.66
CA MET A 35 -9.67 -4.32 1.95
C MET A 35 -9.89 -5.38 3.03
N VAL A 36 -8.81 -5.84 3.67
CA VAL A 36 -8.87 -6.87 4.73
C VAL A 36 -9.33 -6.25 6.05
N HIS A 37 -8.90 -5.02 6.32
CA HIS A 37 -9.28 -4.24 7.50
C HIS A 37 -9.58 -2.80 7.11
N PRO A 38 -10.47 -2.09 7.85
CA PRO A 38 -10.66 -0.65 7.67
C PRO A 38 -9.35 0.11 7.89
N ARG A 39 -9.11 1.16 7.11
CA ARG A 39 -7.96 2.06 7.31
C ARG A 39 -8.07 2.77 8.66
N GLY A 40 -7.02 2.65 9.47
CA GLY A 40 -6.88 3.32 10.78
C GLY A 40 -5.86 4.46 10.80
N GLY A 41 -5.22 4.77 9.67
CA GLY A 41 -4.12 5.73 9.56
C GLY A 41 -3.41 5.62 8.21
N ASN A 42 -2.09 5.57 8.23
CA ASN A 42 -1.23 5.48 7.03
C ASN A 42 -0.97 4.04 6.54
N MET A 43 -1.63 3.04 7.13
CA MET A 43 -1.40 1.63 6.89
C MET A 43 -2.67 0.95 6.37
N LEU A 44 -2.51 0.12 5.34
CA LEU A 44 -3.57 -0.64 4.70
C LEU A 44 -3.25 -2.13 4.72
N PHE A 45 -4.28 -2.95 4.85
CA PHE A 45 -4.22 -4.40 4.69
C PHE A 45 -5.14 -4.79 3.54
N VAL A 46 -4.57 -5.40 2.52
CA VAL A 46 -5.21 -5.57 1.22
C VAL A 46 -4.97 -6.97 0.68
N GLU A 47 -5.87 -7.48 -0.14
CA GLU A 47 -5.76 -8.78 -0.78
C GLU A 47 -5.97 -8.67 -2.29
N PHE A 48 -5.01 -9.17 -3.05
CA PHE A 48 -5.06 -9.24 -4.51
C PHE A 48 -4.18 -10.39 -5.04
N PRO A 49 -4.36 -10.82 -6.30
CA PRO A 49 -3.64 -11.95 -6.88
C PRO A 49 -2.10 -11.83 -6.87
N LEU A 50 -1.40 -12.95 -6.71
CA LEU A 50 0.08 -13.00 -6.73
C LEU A 50 0.72 -12.41 -7.99
N LYS A 51 0.09 -12.53 -9.16
CA LYS A 51 0.57 -11.88 -10.40
C LYS A 51 0.73 -10.36 -10.26
N ALA A 52 -0.21 -9.70 -9.58
CA ALA A 52 -0.15 -8.26 -9.34
C ALA A 52 0.93 -7.92 -8.29
N HIS A 53 1.12 -8.77 -7.28
CA HIS A 53 2.25 -8.61 -6.34
C HIS A 53 3.60 -8.67 -7.05
N GLN A 54 3.76 -9.64 -7.96
CA GLN A 54 4.98 -9.81 -8.75
C GLN A 54 5.22 -8.60 -9.67
N ALA A 55 4.19 -8.13 -10.37
CA ALA A 55 4.28 -6.95 -11.24
C ALA A 55 4.70 -5.70 -10.46
N LEU A 56 4.11 -5.47 -9.27
CA LEU A 56 4.46 -4.36 -8.40
C LEU A 56 5.89 -4.43 -7.86
N ARG A 57 6.36 -5.61 -7.44
CA ARG A 57 7.73 -5.78 -6.95
C ARG A 57 8.76 -5.63 -8.07
N ALA A 58 8.49 -6.17 -9.26
CA ALA A 58 9.32 -5.96 -10.45
C ALA A 58 9.39 -4.47 -10.84
N ALA A 59 8.32 -3.73 -10.55
CA ALA A 59 8.21 -2.30 -10.70
C ALA A 59 8.95 -1.48 -9.63
N GLY A 60 9.54 -2.12 -8.62
CA GLY A 60 10.27 -1.47 -7.53
C GLY A 60 9.42 -1.17 -6.29
N ALA A 61 8.17 -1.63 -6.22
CA ALA A 61 7.35 -1.47 -5.02
C ALA A 61 7.90 -2.32 -3.87
N VAL A 62 7.99 -1.72 -2.68
CA VAL A 62 8.46 -2.37 -1.46
C VAL A 62 7.36 -2.33 -0.42
N TYR A 63 6.92 -3.50 0.01
CA TYR A 63 5.92 -3.69 1.07
C TYR A 63 6.01 -5.12 1.60
N TYR A 64 5.23 -5.43 2.65
CA TYR A 64 5.34 -6.70 3.35
C TYR A 64 4.21 -7.66 3.00
N ASP A 65 4.56 -8.94 2.90
CA ASP A 65 3.59 -10.03 3.00
C ASP A 65 2.97 -10.02 4.39
N TRP A 66 1.66 -10.27 4.48
CA TRP A 66 0.95 -10.31 5.76
C TRP A 66 -0.22 -11.28 5.69
N PRO A 67 -0.50 -12.09 6.73
CA PRO A 67 0.30 -12.25 7.96
C PRO A 67 1.51 -13.16 7.77
N ALA A 68 1.60 -13.86 6.64
CA ALA A 68 2.67 -14.79 6.30
C ALA A 68 2.99 -14.71 4.79
N PRO A 69 4.15 -15.23 4.35
CA PRO A 69 4.44 -15.40 2.92
C PRO A 69 3.41 -16.31 2.23
N PRO A 70 3.24 -16.19 0.90
CA PRO A 70 2.36 -17.09 0.16
C PRO A 70 2.91 -18.53 0.16
N PRO A 71 2.05 -19.55 -0.06
CA PRO A 71 2.50 -20.92 -0.28
C PRO A 71 3.51 -21.01 -1.45
N ALA A 72 4.49 -21.90 -1.35
CA ALA A 72 5.55 -22.02 -2.35
C ALA A 72 5.05 -22.45 -3.75
N ASP A 73 3.92 -23.15 -3.79
CA ASP A 73 3.26 -23.69 -4.99
C ASP A 73 2.02 -22.88 -5.42
N ALA A 74 1.80 -21.71 -4.81
CA ALA A 74 0.66 -20.85 -5.13
C ALA A 74 0.72 -20.36 -6.59
N GLY A 75 -0.38 -20.54 -7.31
CA GLY A 75 -0.54 -20.05 -8.68
C GLY A 75 -0.65 -18.53 -8.78
N ALA A 76 -0.51 -18.01 -10.01
CA ALA A 76 -0.54 -16.57 -10.30
C ALA A 76 -1.82 -15.85 -9.81
N ASP A 77 -2.97 -16.52 -9.86
CA ASP A 77 -4.26 -15.97 -9.43
C ASP A 77 -4.56 -16.21 -7.94
N PHE A 78 -3.64 -16.79 -7.17
CA PHE A 78 -3.83 -17.02 -5.73
C PHE A 78 -4.02 -15.67 -5.01
N PRO A 79 -5.11 -15.49 -4.23
CA PRO A 79 -5.34 -14.26 -3.49
C PRO A 79 -4.34 -14.17 -2.34
N HIS A 80 -3.53 -13.11 -2.33
CA HIS A 80 -2.49 -12.93 -1.34
C HIS A 80 -2.59 -11.58 -0.65
N GLN A 81 -2.37 -11.58 0.66
CA GLN A 81 -2.53 -10.42 1.52
C GLN A 81 -1.21 -9.68 1.71
N ALA A 82 -1.29 -8.35 1.74
CA ALA A 82 -0.15 -7.48 1.98
C ALA A 82 -0.48 -6.35 2.94
N ARG A 83 0.58 -5.89 3.61
CA ARG A 83 0.57 -4.68 4.43
C ARG A 83 1.29 -3.56 3.68
N LEU A 84 0.52 -2.54 3.28
CA LEU A 84 1.02 -1.33 2.62
C LEU A 84 1.12 -0.21 3.66
N VAL A 85 2.21 0.56 3.64
CA VAL A 85 2.43 1.66 4.58
C VAL A 85 2.86 2.90 3.80
N ALA A 86 2.03 3.93 3.81
CA ALA A 86 2.41 5.24 3.31
C ALA A 86 3.27 5.94 4.35
N SER A 87 4.33 6.62 3.91
CA SER A 87 5.20 7.41 4.79
C SER A 87 5.05 8.89 4.47
N TRP A 88 5.68 9.74 5.27
CA TRP A 88 5.71 11.18 5.03
C TRP A 88 6.37 11.57 3.69
N SER A 89 7.18 10.69 3.10
CA SER A 89 7.83 10.89 1.81
C SER A 89 7.10 10.21 0.64
N THR A 90 6.00 9.52 0.91
CA THR A 90 5.14 8.99 -0.16
C THR A 90 4.55 10.16 -0.93
N THR A 91 4.65 10.13 -2.25
CA THR A 91 4.14 11.17 -3.15
C THR A 91 2.91 10.66 -3.89
N GLU A 92 2.12 11.57 -4.45
CA GLU A 92 0.98 11.20 -5.31
C GLU A 92 1.43 10.34 -6.48
N ALA A 93 2.57 10.66 -7.12
CA ALA A 93 3.12 9.89 -8.22
C ALA A 93 3.48 8.44 -7.82
N HIS A 94 3.96 8.22 -6.59
CA HIS A 94 4.18 6.86 -6.08
C HIS A 94 2.85 6.09 -5.95
N VAL A 95 1.81 6.75 -5.44
CA VAL A 95 0.49 6.13 -5.26
C VAL A 95 -0.17 5.83 -6.61
N ASP A 96 -0.17 6.80 -7.52
CA ASP A 96 -0.81 6.67 -8.83
C ASP A 96 -0.10 5.59 -9.66
N GLY A 97 1.23 5.61 -9.69
CA GLY A 97 2.01 4.59 -10.40
C GLY A 97 1.85 3.20 -9.79
N PHE A 98 1.63 3.08 -8.48
CA PHE A 98 1.29 1.80 -7.84
C PHE A 98 -0.08 1.29 -8.31
N VAL A 99 -1.10 2.15 -8.25
CA VAL A 99 -2.48 1.79 -8.62
C VAL A 99 -2.59 1.44 -10.11
N GLU A 100 -1.95 2.21 -10.99
CA GLU A 100 -1.92 1.96 -12.43
C GLU A 100 -1.32 0.58 -12.74
N ARG A 101 -0.16 0.28 -12.16
CA ARG A 101 0.54 -1.01 -12.39
C ARG A 101 -0.23 -2.18 -11.80
N LEU A 102 -0.83 -2.01 -10.63
CA LEU A 102 -1.71 -3.01 -10.05
C LEU A 102 -2.89 -3.28 -10.99
N THR A 103 -3.58 -2.23 -11.44
CA THR A 103 -4.75 -2.35 -12.33
C THR A 103 -4.40 -3.04 -13.64
N ALA A 104 -3.23 -2.74 -14.22
CA ALA A 104 -2.76 -3.40 -15.44
C ALA A 104 -2.41 -4.88 -15.25
N ALA A 105 -2.18 -5.32 -14.01
CA ALA A 105 -1.78 -6.69 -13.68
C ALA A 105 -2.93 -7.56 -13.12
N LEU A 106 -4.10 -6.98 -12.86
CA LEU A 106 -5.31 -7.70 -12.45
C LEU A 106 -6.00 -8.34 -13.66
#